data_AF-A0A7W9HAA6-F1
#
_entry.id   AF-A0A7W9HAA6-F1
#
_cell.length_a   1.000
_cell.length_b   1.000
_cell.length_c   1.000
_cell.angle_alpha   90.00
_cell.angle_beta   90.00
_cell.angle_gamma   90.00
#
_symmetry.space_group_name_H-M   'P 1'
#
loop_
_entity.id
_entity.type
_entity.pdbx_description
1 polymer ?
#
loop_
_entity_poly.entity_id
_entity_poly.type
_entity_poly.pdbx_seq_one_letter_code
_entity_poly.pdbx_strand_id
1 'polypeptide(L)'
;MWDRQIPELIKQWRVFRFDMPGHGGAPAYPVGSVTDLTTRLLTTLEALGVQRFGYAGCALGGAVGIELALRHPERLASLALIAASPRFGTADEFRQRGVIVRTNGLDPIARTAPDRWFTGGFAAAQPAITEWAVQMVRTTDPGCYIAACEALASFDVRAELGRVGVPTLVLVGSDDQVTGPAEARTLVAGIPDARLAVVPGASHLVPVEQPAAVTDLLVRHFSTAWQPVFETSTGQTALPAAAVKPVLSAAPSQPVQTGPVAEIAPVVPQQPQGRPDPYDAGLKVRREVLGDAHVDRALAQADEFSGDFQELITRYAWGEIWDRPGLDRRTRSCVTLTALVAGGHLDELAFHTRAALRNGLTPGEIKEVLLQAAVYCGVPAANSAFKVAQQVIREETTPQE
;
A
#
# COMPACT_ATOMS: atom_id res chain seq x y z
N MET A 1 -13.37 5.68 -10.19
CA MET A 1 -13.68 6.11 -8.80
C MET A 1 -14.62 7.31 -8.76
N TRP A 2 -14.44 8.31 -9.64
CA TRP A 2 -15.24 9.54 -9.65
C TRP A 2 -16.57 9.44 -10.43
N ASP A 3 -16.88 8.31 -11.05
CA ASP A 3 -17.96 8.19 -12.04
C ASP A 3 -19.33 8.63 -11.50
N ARG A 4 -19.57 8.44 -10.20
CA ARG A 4 -20.84 8.81 -9.55
C ARG A 4 -20.98 10.31 -9.25
N GLN A 5 -19.87 11.05 -9.20
CA GLN A 5 -19.89 12.51 -9.01
C GLN A 5 -20.08 13.26 -10.33
N ILE A 6 -19.62 12.68 -11.44
CA ILE A 6 -19.54 13.37 -12.74
C ILE A 6 -20.88 13.91 -13.24
N PRO A 7 -22.01 13.17 -13.22
CA PRO A 7 -23.27 13.67 -13.77
C PRO A 7 -23.75 15.00 -13.15
N GLU A 8 -23.43 15.24 -11.88
CA GLU A 8 -23.78 16.47 -11.19
C GLU A 8 -22.74 17.57 -11.41
N LEU A 9 -21.44 17.24 -11.33
CA LEU A 9 -20.37 18.23 -11.51
C LEU A 9 -20.36 18.85 -12.91
N ILE A 10 -20.67 18.07 -13.96
CA ILE A 10 -20.66 18.58 -15.34
C ILE A 10 -21.80 19.56 -15.64
N LYS A 11 -22.77 19.71 -14.73
CA LYS A 11 -23.85 20.71 -14.88
C LYS A 11 -23.33 22.14 -14.75
N GLN A 12 -22.25 22.34 -13.99
CA GLN A 12 -21.69 23.68 -13.71
C GLN A 12 -20.24 23.85 -14.20
N TRP A 13 -19.47 22.77 -14.29
CA TRP A 13 -18.04 22.85 -14.61
C TRP A 13 -17.64 21.93 -15.76
N ARG A 14 -16.63 22.35 -16.52
CA ARG A 14 -15.88 21.43 -17.37
C ARG A 14 -14.98 20.59 -16.47
N VAL A 15 -15.25 19.29 -16.39
CA VAL A 15 -14.52 18.38 -15.49
C VAL A 15 -13.40 17.65 -16.24
N PHE A 16 -12.19 17.72 -15.69
CA PHE A 16 -11.06 16.91 -16.14
C PHE A 16 -10.80 15.80 -15.12
N ARG A 17 -10.66 14.57 -15.62
CA ARG A 17 -10.15 13.44 -14.87
C ARG A 17 -8.90 12.95 -15.56
N PHE A 18 -7.98 12.43 -14.77
CA PHE A 18 -6.74 11.89 -15.28
C PHE A 18 -6.37 10.65 -14.49
N ASP A 19 -5.69 9.74 -15.17
CA ASP A 19 -5.01 8.62 -14.53
C ASP A 19 -3.58 9.05 -14.18
N MET A 20 -3.14 8.70 -12.97
CA MET A 20 -1.75 8.87 -12.57
C MET A 20 -0.82 7.97 -13.39
N PRO A 21 0.48 8.28 -13.51
CA PRO A 21 1.41 7.42 -14.23
C PRO A 21 1.29 5.95 -13.82
N GLY A 22 1.20 5.05 -14.80
CA GLY A 22 1.03 3.61 -14.59
C GLY A 22 -0.29 3.16 -13.97
N HIS A 23 -1.25 4.05 -13.74
CA HIS A 23 -2.58 3.69 -13.26
C HIS A 23 -3.58 3.72 -14.41
N GLY A 24 -4.63 2.90 -14.33
CA GLY A 24 -5.70 2.89 -15.33
C GLY A 24 -5.16 2.68 -16.75
N GLY A 25 -5.42 3.63 -17.64
CA GLY A 25 -4.92 3.63 -19.02
C GLY A 25 -3.68 4.48 -19.26
N ALA A 26 -3.11 5.12 -18.23
CA ALA A 26 -1.95 6.00 -18.41
C ALA A 26 -0.67 5.18 -18.62
N PRO A 27 0.23 5.63 -19.53
CA PRO A 27 1.54 5.01 -19.68
C PRO A 27 2.31 4.94 -18.36
N ALA A 28 3.02 3.84 -18.17
CA ALA A 28 3.91 3.66 -17.03
C ALA A 28 5.09 4.64 -17.14
N TYR A 29 5.20 5.53 -16.16
CA TYR A 29 6.31 6.44 -16.00
C TYR A 29 6.50 6.67 -14.49
N PRO A 30 7.39 5.91 -13.83
CA PRO A 30 7.56 6.01 -12.38
C PRO A 30 8.00 7.42 -11.96
N VAL A 31 7.28 8.01 -11.00
CA VAL A 31 7.55 9.34 -10.47
C VAL A 31 7.67 9.26 -8.95
N GLY A 32 8.86 9.55 -8.42
CA GLY A 32 9.22 9.33 -7.02
C GLY A 32 8.92 10.49 -6.07
N SER A 33 8.30 11.58 -6.54
CA SER A 33 7.95 12.74 -5.71
C SER A 33 6.58 13.31 -6.04
N VAL A 34 5.92 13.90 -5.04
CA VAL A 34 4.63 14.59 -5.23
C VAL A 34 4.80 15.86 -6.08
N THR A 35 5.94 16.54 -5.98
CA THR A 35 6.29 17.71 -6.80
C THR A 35 6.35 17.37 -8.28
N ASP A 36 6.95 16.24 -8.65
CA ASP A 36 7.03 15.81 -10.06
C ASP A 36 5.66 15.37 -10.60
N LEU A 37 4.85 14.68 -9.78
CA LEU A 37 3.46 14.37 -10.13
C LEU A 37 2.65 15.65 -10.39
N THR A 38 2.85 16.67 -9.55
CA THR A 38 2.21 17.98 -9.67
C THR A 38 2.65 18.69 -10.95
N THR A 39 3.96 18.71 -11.23
CA THR A 39 4.52 19.30 -12.45
C THR A 39 3.93 18.66 -13.70
N ARG A 40 3.84 17.33 -13.74
CA ARG A 40 3.25 16.60 -14.88
C ARG A 40 1.78 16.92 -15.08
N LEU A 41 1.01 17.04 -13.99
CA LEU A 41 -0.39 17.47 -14.06
C LEU A 41 -0.51 18.87 -14.66
N LEU A 42 0.31 19.83 -14.20
CA LEU A 42 0.31 21.19 -14.71
C LEU A 42 0.69 21.26 -16.19
N THR A 43 1.72 20.53 -16.63
CA THR A 43 2.08 20.43 -18.05
C THR A 43 0.91 19.89 -18.90
N THR A 44 0.20 18.89 -18.39
CA THR A 44 -0.98 18.33 -19.07
C THR A 44 -2.10 19.37 -19.19
N LEU A 45 -2.38 20.10 -18.11
CA LEU A 45 -3.42 21.13 -18.08
C LEU A 45 -3.07 22.33 -18.96
N GLU A 46 -1.80 22.73 -19.01
CA GLU A 46 -1.29 23.78 -19.90
C GLU A 46 -1.46 23.42 -21.38
N ALA A 47 -1.12 22.19 -21.76
CA ALA A 47 -1.35 21.70 -23.11
C ALA A 47 -2.85 21.70 -23.50
N LEU A 48 -3.74 21.65 -22.52
CA LEU A 48 -5.20 21.73 -22.70
C LEU A 48 -5.75 23.17 -22.56
N GLY A 49 -4.88 24.16 -22.34
CA GLY A 49 -5.24 25.58 -22.18
C GLY A 49 -5.89 25.92 -20.84
N VAL A 50 -5.74 25.08 -19.81
CA VAL A 50 -6.36 25.27 -18.49
C VAL A 50 -5.43 26.04 -17.56
N GLN A 51 -5.73 27.32 -17.36
CA GLN A 51 -4.88 28.24 -16.58
C GLN A 51 -5.26 28.28 -15.08
N ARG A 52 -6.54 28.25 -14.74
CA ARG A 52 -7.01 28.24 -13.34
C ARG A 52 -8.17 27.27 -13.16
N PHE A 53 -8.16 26.50 -12.07
CA PHE A 53 -9.12 25.41 -11.86
C PHE A 53 -9.42 25.16 -10.36
N GLY A 54 -10.59 24.60 -10.06
CA GLY A 54 -10.83 23.93 -8.78
C GLY A 54 -10.21 22.52 -8.81
N TYR A 55 -9.66 22.07 -7.70
CA TYR A 55 -9.03 20.75 -7.60
C TYR A 55 -9.68 19.90 -6.51
N ALA A 56 -9.97 18.64 -6.81
CA ALA A 56 -10.39 17.63 -5.83
C ALA A 56 -9.46 16.41 -5.93
N GLY A 57 -8.84 16.03 -4.82
CA GLY A 57 -7.88 14.94 -4.75
C GLY A 57 -8.18 13.99 -3.60
N CYS A 58 -8.14 12.68 -3.88
CA CYS A 58 -8.31 11.62 -2.89
C CYS A 58 -6.96 10.98 -2.55
N ALA A 59 -6.62 10.80 -1.26
CA ALA A 59 -5.38 10.15 -0.80
C ALA A 59 -4.12 10.76 -1.44
N LEU A 60 -3.39 10.01 -2.28
CA LEU A 60 -2.24 10.53 -3.04
C LEU A 60 -2.61 11.75 -3.90
N GLY A 61 -3.81 11.79 -4.47
CA GLY A 61 -4.32 12.98 -5.15
C GLY A 61 -4.48 14.17 -4.19
N GLY A 62 -4.81 13.92 -2.92
CA GLY A 62 -4.81 14.96 -1.88
C GLY A 62 -3.42 15.54 -1.65
N ALA A 63 -2.37 14.70 -1.64
CA ALA A 63 -0.98 15.18 -1.54
C ALA A 63 -0.60 16.10 -2.71
N VAL A 64 -0.96 15.71 -3.94
CA VAL A 64 -0.81 16.54 -5.15
C VAL A 64 -1.59 17.87 -5.01
N GLY A 65 -2.80 17.83 -4.44
CA GLY A 65 -3.59 19.02 -4.18
C GLY A 65 -2.95 20.00 -3.20
N ILE A 66 -2.34 19.50 -2.12
CA ILE A 66 -1.62 20.34 -1.15
C ILE A 66 -0.36 20.92 -1.81
N GLU A 67 0.39 20.11 -2.57
CA GLU A 67 1.58 20.57 -3.29
C GLU A 67 1.23 21.68 -4.31
N LEU A 68 0.14 21.51 -5.07
CA LEU A 68 -0.40 22.55 -5.94
C LEU A 68 -0.68 23.85 -5.17
N ALA A 69 -1.32 23.77 -4.01
CA ALA A 69 -1.66 24.95 -3.23
C ALA A 69 -0.43 25.64 -2.59
N LEU A 70 0.61 24.87 -2.27
CA LEU A 70 1.84 25.41 -1.68
C LEU A 70 2.80 26.01 -2.71
N ARG A 71 2.83 25.46 -3.93
CA ARG A 71 3.82 25.81 -4.96
C ARG A 71 3.22 26.59 -6.13
N HIS A 72 1.94 26.41 -6.41
CA HIS A 72 1.22 26.99 -7.53
C HIS A 72 -0.17 27.55 -7.14
N PRO A 73 -0.29 28.35 -6.06
CA PRO A 73 -1.57 28.85 -5.58
C PRO A 73 -2.33 29.66 -6.63
N GLU A 74 -1.62 30.31 -7.57
CA GLU A 74 -2.19 31.07 -8.68
C GLU A 74 -3.02 30.20 -9.66
N ARG A 75 -2.73 28.90 -9.71
CA ARG A 75 -3.44 27.93 -10.58
C ARG A 75 -4.73 27.43 -9.94
N LEU A 76 -4.89 27.58 -8.62
CA LEU A 76 -6.03 27.05 -7.88
C LEU A 76 -7.08 28.13 -7.60
N ALA A 77 -8.34 27.82 -7.93
CA ALA A 77 -9.49 28.58 -7.47
C ALA A 77 -9.96 28.11 -6.08
N SER A 78 -9.89 26.80 -5.84
CA SER A 78 -10.34 26.14 -4.61
C SER A 78 -9.83 24.70 -4.54
N LEU A 79 -9.79 24.14 -3.34
CA LEU A 79 -9.17 22.85 -3.05
C LEU A 79 -10.09 21.95 -2.20
N ALA A 80 -10.35 20.74 -2.67
CA ALA A 80 -11.00 19.69 -1.90
C ALA A 80 -10.01 18.53 -1.63
N LEU A 81 -9.67 18.33 -0.37
CA LEU A 81 -8.81 17.26 0.12
C LEU A 81 -9.68 16.14 0.69
N ILE A 82 -9.71 15.00 0.02
CA ILE A 82 -10.56 13.85 0.38
C ILE A 82 -9.68 12.72 0.90
N ALA A 83 -9.95 12.20 2.10
CA ALA A 83 -9.18 11.11 2.71
C ALA A 83 -7.66 11.34 2.54
N ALA A 84 -7.21 12.52 2.96
CA ALA A 84 -5.86 13.02 2.74
C ALA A 84 -5.18 13.30 4.08
N SER A 85 -3.85 13.43 4.05
CA SER A 85 -3.04 13.71 5.23
C SER A 85 -1.91 14.69 4.88
N PRO A 86 -1.44 15.54 5.83
CA PRO A 86 -0.26 16.36 5.61
C PRO A 86 1.04 15.55 5.67
N ARG A 87 0.96 14.30 6.15
CA ARG A 87 2.02 13.29 6.12
C ARG A 87 1.39 11.90 6.14
N PHE A 88 1.74 11.04 5.21
CA PHE A 88 1.14 9.71 5.11
C PHE A 88 1.99 8.70 5.88
N GLY A 89 1.42 8.09 6.92
CA GLY A 89 2.06 7.00 7.69
C GLY A 89 3.51 7.29 8.08
N THR A 90 4.32 6.23 8.10
CA THR A 90 5.78 6.36 8.21
C THR A 90 6.48 6.10 6.88
N ALA A 91 7.66 6.71 6.69
CA ALA A 91 8.46 6.48 5.49
C ALA A 91 8.81 4.99 5.33
N ASP A 92 9.05 4.29 6.44
CA ASP A 92 9.42 2.88 6.43
C ASP A 92 8.25 1.98 6.03
N GLU A 93 7.01 2.27 6.45
CA GLU A 93 5.81 1.55 5.98
C GLU A 93 5.67 1.62 4.46
N PHE A 94 5.88 2.80 3.87
CA PHE A 94 5.78 2.98 2.43
C PHE A 94 6.94 2.30 1.68
N ARG A 95 8.17 2.37 2.20
CA ARG A 95 9.31 1.64 1.63
C ARG A 95 9.12 0.12 1.71
N GLN A 96 8.61 -0.38 2.84
CA GLN A 96 8.28 -1.80 3.01
C GLN A 96 7.22 -2.26 1.99
N ARG A 97 6.17 -1.46 1.77
CA ARG A 97 5.20 -1.73 0.70
C ARG A 97 5.86 -1.79 -0.67
N GLY A 98 6.79 -0.90 -0.97
CA GLY A 98 7.58 -0.92 -2.20
C GLY A 98 8.39 -2.22 -2.35
N VAL A 99 9.00 -2.72 -1.27
CA VAL A 99 9.70 -4.01 -1.26
C VAL A 99 8.74 -5.18 -1.53
N ILE A 100 7.58 -5.21 -0.87
CA ILE A 100 6.57 -6.24 -1.08
C ILE A 100 6.15 -6.29 -2.56
N VAL A 101 5.89 -5.13 -3.17
CA VAL A 101 5.47 -5.04 -4.57
C VAL A 101 6.59 -5.45 -5.52
N ARG A 102 7.84 -5.12 -5.22
CA ARG A 102 9.00 -5.54 -6.04
C ARG A 102 9.16 -7.05 -6.07
N THR A 103 8.88 -7.74 -4.96
CA THR A 103 9.06 -9.19 -4.85
C THR A 103 7.83 -9.98 -5.31
N ASN A 104 6.63 -9.50 -5.01
CA ASN A 104 5.39 -10.28 -5.13
C ASN A 104 4.41 -9.70 -6.16
N GLY A 105 4.78 -8.61 -6.84
CA GLY A 105 3.84 -7.81 -7.62
C GLY A 105 2.77 -7.18 -6.74
N LEU A 106 1.67 -6.74 -7.36
CA LEU A 106 0.61 -6.01 -6.67
C LEU A 106 -0.46 -6.90 -6.04
N ASP A 107 -0.43 -8.21 -6.25
CA ASP A 107 -1.51 -9.10 -5.79
C ASP A 107 -1.73 -9.07 -4.26
N PRO A 108 -0.70 -9.12 -3.41
CA PRO A 108 -0.89 -9.04 -1.94
C PRO A 108 -1.53 -7.72 -1.49
N ILE A 109 -1.17 -6.63 -2.17
CA ILE A 109 -1.73 -5.31 -1.92
C ILE A 109 -3.18 -5.23 -2.41
N ALA A 110 -3.43 -5.75 -3.61
CA ALA A 110 -4.74 -5.72 -4.25
C ALA A 110 -5.79 -6.47 -3.42
N ARG A 111 -5.47 -7.67 -2.93
CA ARG A 111 -6.40 -8.50 -2.14
C ARG A 111 -6.84 -7.84 -0.84
N THR A 112 -5.97 -7.04 -0.23
CA THR A 112 -6.24 -6.39 1.06
C THR A 112 -6.73 -4.95 0.91
N ALA A 113 -6.81 -4.43 -0.32
CA ALA A 113 -7.26 -3.06 -0.56
C ALA A 113 -8.71 -2.80 -0.10
N PRO A 114 -9.70 -3.69 -0.36
CA PRO A 114 -11.08 -3.44 0.06
C PRO A 114 -11.25 -3.23 1.57
N ASP A 115 -10.55 -4.02 2.40
CA ASP A 115 -10.62 -3.94 3.87
C ASP A 115 -10.16 -2.59 4.42
N ARG A 116 -9.29 -1.91 3.67
CA ARG A 116 -8.77 -0.58 4.00
C ARG A 116 -9.59 0.54 3.39
N TRP A 117 -10.33 0.26 2.32
CA TRP A 117 -10.97 1.27 1.48
C TRP A 117 -12.45 1.46 1.75
N PHE A 118 -13.12 0.44 2.30
CA PHE A 118 -14.56 0.43 2.53
C PHE A 118 -14.89 -0.03 3.95
N THR A 119 -16.05 0.37 4.47
CA THR A 119 -16.56 -0.24 5.69
C THR A 119 -16.91 -1.71 5.45
N GLY A 120 -16.86 -2.54 6.49
CA GLY A 120 -17.23 -3.96 6.38
C GLY A 120 -18.67 -4.16 5.88
N GLY A 121 -19.60 -3.29 6.29
CA GLY A 121 -20.98 -3.32 5.84
C GLY A 121 -21.12 -3.04 4.34
N PHE A 122 -20.42 -2.02 3.83
CA PHE A 122 -20.42 -1.72 2.39
C PHE A 122 -19.72 -2.82 1.58
N ALA A 123 -18.58 -3.31 2.05
CA ALA A 123 -17.83 -4.37 1.37
C ALA A 123 -18.67 -5.63 1.21
N ALA A 124 -19.40 -6.03 2.26
CA ALA A 124 -20.32 -7.17 2.21
C ALA A 124 -21.51 -6.93 1.27
N ALA A 125 -22.05 -5.70 1.22
CA ALA A 125 -23.20 -5.36 0.40
C ALA A 125 -22.85 -5.11 -1.08
N GLN A 126 -21.59 -4.82 -1.41
CA GLN A 126 -21.16 -4.36 -2.74
C GLN A 126 -19.97 -5.16 -3.30
N PRO A 127 -20.08 -6.50 -3.45
CA PRO A 127 -18.97 -7.36 -3.87
C PRO A 127 -18.41 -7.01 -5.26
N ALA A 128 -19.24 -6.49 -6.18
CA ALA A 128 -18.77 -6.05 -7.50
C ALA A 128 -17.86 -4.80 -7.41
N ILE A 129 -18.13 -3.91 -6.45
CA ILE A 129 -17.31 -2.71 -6.24
C ILE A 129 -16.00 -3.08 -5.55
N THR A 130 -16.03 -4.00 -4.59
CA THR A 130 -14.80 -4.49 -3.95
C THR A 130 -13.91 -5.20 -4.96
N GLU A 131 -14.46 -6.05 -5.83
CA GLU A 131 -13.70 -6.71 -6.90
C GLU A 131 -13.12 -5.70 -7.89
N TRP A 132 -13.89 -4.68 -8.30
CA TRP A 132 -13.37 -3.58 -9.10
C TRP A 132 -12.17 -2.88 -8.43
N ALA A 133 -12.24 -2.67 -7.11
CA ALA A 133 -11.15 -2.05 -6.37
C ALA A 133 -9.90 -2.92 -6.34
N VAL A 134 -10.06 -4.25 -6.16
CA VAL A 134 -8.97 -5.22 -6.28
C VAL A 134 -8.35 -5.14 -7.66
N GLN A 135 -9.15 -5.17 -8.73
CA GLN A 135 -8.64 -5.12 -10.10
C GLN A 135 -7.90 -3.81 -10.38
N MET A 136 -8.42 -2.67 -9.92
CA MET A 136 -7.77 -1.37 -10.09
C MET A 136 -6.34 -1.36 -9.53
N VAL A 137 -6.14 -1.93 -8.34
CA VAL A 137 -4.80 -2.06 -7.76
C VAL A 137 -3.97 -3.06 -8.55
N ARG A 138 -4.53 -4.24 -8.86
CA ARG A 138 -3.83 -5.33 -9.54
C ARG A 138 -3.30 -4.94 -10.91
N THR A 139 -4.02 -4.10 -11.66
CA THR A 139 -3.63 -3.67 -13.01
C THR A 139 -2.76 -2.42 -13.04
N THR A 140 -2.40 -1.86 -11.89
CA THR A 140 -1.44 -0.74 -11.83
C THR A 140 -0.04 -1.25 -12.20
N ASP A 141 0.78 -0.42 -12.84
CA ASP A 141 2.18 -0.74 -13.09
C ASP A 141 2.95 -0.84 -11.75
N PRO A 142 3.62 -1.97 -11.45
CA PRO A 142 4.34 -2.14 -10.18
C PRO A 142 5.41 -1.07 -9.94
N GLY A 143 6.14 -0.65 -10.98
CA GLY A 143 7.18 0.38 -10.87
C GLY A 143 6.61 1.74 -10.48
N CYS A 144 5.50 2.14 -11.10
CA CYS A 144 4.79 3.36 -10.77
C CYS A 144 4.16 3.31 -9.37
N TYR A 145 3.67 2.16 -8.94
CA TYR A 145 3.16 1.97 -7.59
C TYR A 145 4.26 2.13 -6.53
N ILE A 146 5.43 1.53 -6.76
CA ILE A 146 6.60 1.67 -5.89
C ILE A 146 7.02 3.14 -5.81
N ALA A 147 7.11 3.83 -6.95
CA ALA A 147 7.47 5.24 -6.99
C ALA A 147 6.43 6.13 -6.27
N ALA A 148 5.13 5.82 -6.38
CA ALA A 148 4.09 6.48 -5.61
C ALA A 148 4.25 6.25 -4.09
N CYS A 149 4.70 5.06 -3.66
CA CYS A 149 5.05 4.81 -2.27
C CYS A 149 6.25 5.66 -1.83
N GLU A 150 7.28 5.79 -2.64
CA GLU A 150 8.45 6.64 -2.37
C GLU A 150 8.08 8.12 -2.28
N ALA A 151 7.18 8.58 -3.15
CA ALA A 151 6.63 9.93 -3.12
C ALA A 151 5.90 10.21 -1.79
N LEU A 152 5.08 9.27 -1.32
CA LEU A 152 4.38 9.41 -0.04
C LEU A 152 5.32 9.28 1.17
N ALA A 153 6.36 8.44 1.07
CA ALA A 153 7.36 8.26 2.13
C ALA A 153 8.15 9.55 2.42
N SER A 154 8.31 10.40 1.41
CA SER A 154 9.02 11.68 1.51
C SER A 154 8.09 12.89 1.70
N PHE A 155 6.77 12.69 1.62
CA PHE A 155 5.80 13.78 1.73
C PHE A 155 5.49 14.12 3.19
N ASP A 156 5.97 15.28 3.64
CA ASP A 156 5.61 15.88 4.92
C ASP A 156 5.55 17.40 4.80
N VAL A 157 4.33 17.94 4.82
CA VAL A 157 4.06 19.37 4.64
C VAL A 157 3.45 20.01 5.88
N ARG A 158 3.51 19.32 7.04
CA ARG A 158 2.89 19.80 8.30
C ARG A 158 3.35 21.20 8.69
N ALA A 159 4.64 21.51 8.51
CA ALA A 159 5.21 22.82 8.81
C ALA A 159 4.80 23.91 7.81
N GLU A 160 4.25 23.54 6.65
CA GLU A 160 3.94 24.45 5.55
C GLU A 160 2.45 24.73 5.39
N LEU A 161 1.56 23.99 6.08
CA LEU A 161 0.11 24.10 5.92
C LEU A 161 -0.42 25.53 6.04
N GLY A 162 0.17 26.36 6.91
CA GLY A 162 -0.21 27.75 7.09
C GLY A 162 -0.03 28.64 5.85
N ARG A 163 0.68 28.14 4.82
CA ARG A 163 0.90 28.84 3.54
C ARG A 163 -0.18 28.52 2.50
N VAL A 164 -1.04 27.54 2.74
CA VAL A 164 -2.15 27.21 1.83
C VAL A 164 -3.20 28.32 1.92
N GLY A 165 -3.22 29.20 0.93
CA GLY A 165 -4.08 30.40 0.92
C GLY A 165 -5.39 30.27 0.14
N VAL A 166 -5.69 29.10 -0.41
CA VAL A 166 -6.91 28.88 -1.22
C VAL A 166 -8.04 28.29 -0.36
N PRO A 167 -9.32 28.64 -0.65
CA PRO A 167 -10.45 28.05 0.06
C PRO A 167 -10.39 26.52 0.01
N THR A 168 -10.36 25.89 1.19
CA THR A 168 -10.10 24.45 1.31
C THR A 168 -11.25 23.72 2.00
N LEU A 169 -11.73 22.64 1.41
CA LEU A 169 -12.60 21.64 2.03
C LEU A 169 -11.76 20.40 2.35
N VAL A 170 -11.78 19.94 3.60
CA VAL A 170 -11.24 18.65 4.01
C VAL A 170 -12.42 17.71 4.26
N LEU A 171 -12.47 16.60 3.53
CA LEU A 171 -13.54 15.61 3.59
C LEU A 171 -12.95 14.25 3.96
N VAL A 172 -13.51 13.61 4.99
CA VAL A 172 -13.03 12.31 5.48
C VAL A 172 -14.19 11.40 5.87
N GLY A 173 -14.03 10.10 5.71
CA GLY A 173 -14.98 9.12 6.24
C GLY A 173 -14.82 8.98 7.76
N SER A 174 -15.92 8.79 8.49
CA SER A 174 -15.86 8.58 9.95
C SER A 174 -15.02 7.35 10.34
N ASP A 175 -14.96 6.36 9.45
CA ASP A 175 -14.40 5.04 9.70
C ASP A 175 -13.07 4.83 8.95
N ASP A 176 -12.54 5.87 8.30
CA ASP A 176 -11.26 5.82 7.60
C ASP A 176 -10.12 5.55 8.61
N GLN A 177 -9.46 4.39 8.46
CA GLN A 177 -8.31 3.98 9.28
C GLN A 177 -6.96 4.22 8.58
N VAL A 178 -6.96 4.74 7.35
CA VAL A 178 -5.76 5.04 6.56
C VAL A 178 -5.35 6.51 6.73
N THR A 179 -6.31 7.42 6.59
CA THR A 179 -6.13 8.88 6.73
C THR A 179 -7.32 9.47 7.48
N GLY A 180 -7.57 8.91 8.66
CA GLY A 180 -8.81 9.11 9.39
C GLY A 180 -9.06 10.53 9.93
N PRO A 181 -10.13 10.70 10.72
CA PRO A 181 -10.54 12.00 11.24
C PRO A 181 -9.46 12.77 12.03
N ALA A 182 -8.46 12.08 12.59
CA ALA A 182 -7.33 12.73 13.25
C ALA A 182 -6.48 13.54 12.26
N GLU A 183 -6.12 12.95 11.11
CA GLU A 183 -5.34 13.63 10.07
C GLU A 183 -6.13 14.77 9.44
N ALA A 184 -7.43 14.57 9.20
CA ALA A 184 -8.31 15.61 8.71
C ALA A 184 -8.39 16.82 9.66
N ARG A 185 -8.40 16.60 10.98
CA ARG A 185 -8.32 17.68 11.97
C ARG A 185 -6.97 18.39 11.94
N THR A 186 -5.87 17.66 11.73
CA THR A 186 -4.55 18.27 11.54
C THR A 186 -4.52 19.20 10.32
N LEU A 187 -5.10 18.76 9.19
CA LEU A 187 -5.21 19.60 7.99
C LEU A 187 -6.00 20.89 8.28
N VAL A 188 -7.18 20.78 8.90
CA VAL A 188 -8.02 21.95 9.18
C VAL A 188 -7.41 22.89 10.22
N ALA A 189 -6.69 22.36 11.20
CA ALA A 189 -5.96 23.19 12.16
C ALA A 189 -4.77 23.94 11.52
N GLY A 190 -4.15 23.36 10.49
CA GLY A 190 -2.98 23.93 9.82
C GLY A 190 -3.29 24.85 8.64
N ILE A 191 -4.43 24.66 7.96
CA ILE A 191 -4.79 25.41 6.75
C ILE A 191 -5.77 26.55 7.11
N PRO A 192 -5.44 27.82 6.83
CA PRO A 192 -6.35 28.94 7.03
C PRO A 192 -7.70 28.74 6.33
N ASP A 193 -8.79 29.04 7.05
CA ASP A 193 -10.18 28.98 6.56
C ASP A 193 -10.62 27.62 5.99
N ALA A 194 -9.90 26.54 6.31
CA ALA A 194 -10.30 25.20 5.91
C ALA A 194 -11.56 24.75 6.65
N ARG A 195 -12.44 24.05 5.93
CA ARG A 195 -13.67 23.47 6.50
C ARG A 195 -13.56 21.95 6.56
N LEU A 196 -13.98 21.36 7.67
CA LEU A 196 -14.07 19.90 7.83
C LEU A 196 -15.47 19.38 7.50
N ALA A 197 -15.54 18.33 6.69
CA ALA A 197 -16.72 17.50 6.53
C ALA A 197 -16.38 16.03 6.86
N VAL A 198 -17.00 15.50 7.92
CA VAL A 198 -16.90 14.08 8.26
C VAL A 198 -18.14 13.38 7.72
N VAL A 199 -17.96 12.38 6.86
CA VAL A 199 -19.04 11.62 6.24
C VAL A 199 -19.27 10.33 7.06
N PRO A 200 -20.42 10.19 7.73
CA PRO A 200 -20.70 9.01 8.55
C PRO A 200 -20.82 7.73 7.72
N GLY A 201 -20.37 6.60 8.29
CA GLY A 201 -20.50 5.28 7.67
C GLY A 201 -19.75 5.19 6.35
N ALA A 202 -18.57 5.80 6.29
CA ALA A 202 -17.65 5.71 5.17
C ALA A 202 -16.21 5.52 5.67
N SER A 203 -15.45 4.72 4.94
CA SER A 203 -14.02 4.52 5.13
C SER A 203 -13.22 5.39 4.13
N HIS A 204 -12.06 4.93 3.68
CA HIS A 204 -11.09 5.72 2.93
C HIS A 204 -11.58 6.17 1.53
N LEU A 205 -12.26 5.31 0.77
CA LEU A 205 -12.82 5.68 -0.55
C LEU A 205 -14.23 6.28 -0.42
N VAL A 206 -14.34 7.36 0.36
CA VAL A 206 -15.59 8.10 0.62
C VAL A 206 -16.37 8.44 -0.66
N PRO A 207 -15.76 8.87 -1.79
CA PRO A 207 -16.49 9.16 -3.03
C PRO A 207 -17.21 7.96 -3.64
N VAL A 208 -16.74 6.75 -3.35
CA VAL A 208 -17.32 5.50 -3.86
C VAL A 208 -18.40 4.98 -2.92
N GLU A 209 -18.15 5.06 -1.61
CA GLU A 209 -19.03 4.53 -0.55
C GLU A 209 -20.24 5.42 -0.27
N GLN A 210 -20.04 6.75 -0.24
CA GLN A 210 -21.09 7.74 0.01
C GLN A 210 -21.16 8.78 -1.12
N PRO A 211 -21.46 8.36 -2.36
CA PRO A 211 -21.33 9.22 -3.53
C PRO A 211 -22.22 10.46 -3.50
N ALA A 212 -23.45 10.34 -2.99
CA ALA A 212 -24.39 11.47 -2.93
C ALA A 212 -23.92 12.57 -1.96
N ALA A 213 -23.48 12.18 -0.76
CA ALA A 213 -22.96 13.11 0.23
C ALA A 213 -21.70 13.83 -0.26
N VAL A 214 -20.77 13.08 -0.87
CA VAL A 214 -19.56 13.68 -1.46
C VAL A 214 -19.90 14.64 -2.58
N THR A 215 -20.82 14.29 -3.47
CA THR A 215 -21.25 15.16 -4.57
C THR A 215 -21.84 16.47 -4.05
N ASP A 216 -22.74 16.44 -3.08
CA ASP A 216 -23.34 17.65 -2.50
C ASP A 216 -22.27 18.57 -1.89
N LEU A 217 -21.35 18.00 -1.11
CA LEU A 217 -20.25 18.73 -0.49
C LEU A 217 -19.32 19.37 -1.53
N LEU A 218 -18.98 18.65 -2.60
CA LEU A 218 -18.15 19.17 -3.69
C LEU A 218 -18.85 20.28 -4.47
N VAL A 219 -20.12 20.08 -4.86
CA VAL A 219 -20.91 21.10 -5.56
C VAL A 219 -20.99 22.37 -4.71
N ARG A 220 -21.35 22.24 -3.44
CA ARG A 220 -21.45 23.38 -2.52
C ARG A 220 -20.11 24.10 -2.35
N HIS A 221 -19.02 23.35 -2.19
CA HIS A 221 -17.68 23.92 -2.04
C HIS A 221 -17.26 24.70 -3.29
N PHE A 222 -17.36 24.09 -4.47
CA PHE A 222 -16.93 24.73 -5.71
C PHE A 222 -17.85 25.88 -6.13
N SER A 223 -19.16 25.80 -5.90
CA SER A 223 -20.07 26.93 -6.23
C SER A 223 -19.83 28.15 -5.33
N THR A 224 -19.41 27.95 -4.07
CA THR A 224 -19.15 29.07 -3.15
C THR A 224 -17.77 29.69 -3.35
N ALA A 225 -16.76 28.86 -3.63
CA ALA A 225 -15.37 29.32 -3.77
C ALA A 225 -15.03 29.90 -5.16
N TRP A 226 -15.84 29.58 -6.18
CA TRP A 226 -15.65 30.09 -7.55
C TRP A 226 -16.46 31.36 -7.83
N GLN A 227 -17.04 32.00 -6.80
CA GLN A 227 -17.54 33.35 -7.02
C GLN A 227 -16.35 34.25 -7.41
N PRO A 228 -16.43 34.97 -8.54
CA PRO A 228 -15.36 35.89 -8.90
C PRO A 228 -15.19 36.86 -7.74
N VAL A 229 -13.96 37.01 -7.26
CA VAL A 229 -13.58 38.18 -6.49
C VAL A 229 -14.00 39.35 -7.39
N PHE A 230 -14.99 40.12 -6.96
CA PHE A 230 -15.25 41.41 -7.57
C PHE A 230 -13.94 42.19 -7.46
N GLU A 231 -13.20 42.34 -8.56
CA GLU A 231 -12.12 43.32 -8.63
C GLU A 231 -12.76 44.70 -8.54
N THR A 232 -12.87 45.21 -7.32
CA THR A 232 -13.42 46.53 -7.01
C THR A 232 -12.61 47.69 -7.60
N SER A 233 -11.49 47.43 -8.29
CA SER A 233 -10.64 48.45 -8.92
C SER A 233 -10.83 48.62 -10.43
N THR A 234 -11.38 47.64 -11.16
CA THR A 234 -11.40 47.67 -12.65
C THR A 234 -12.79 47.47 -13.26
N GLY A 235 -13.77 46.93 -12.51
CA GLY A 235 -15.16 46.85 -12.95
C GLY A 235 -15.42 45.98 -14.20
N GLN A 236 -14.54 45.03 -14.52
CA GLN A 236 -14.69 44.15 -15.69
C GLN A 236 -14.78 42.66 -15.32
N THR A 237 -15.78 41.99 -15.86
CA THR A 237 -16.00 40.54 -15.73
C THR A 237 -15.20 39.80 -16.81
N ALA A 238 -14.29 38.90 -16.43
CA ALA A 238 -13.54 38.08 -17.39
C ALA A 238 -14.45 37.01 -18.03
N LEU A 239 -14.55 37.00 -19.37
CA LEU A 239 -15.27 35.98 -20.13
C LEU A 239 -14.37 34.76 -20.41
N PRO A 240 -14.88 33.52 -20.32
CA PRO A 240 -14.09 32.33 -20.60
C PRO A 240 -13.78 32.17 -22.09
N ALA A 241 -12.54 31.76 -22.40
CA ALA A 241 -12.08 31.54 -23.77
C ALA A 241 -12.69 30.26 -24.40
N ALA A 242 -12.86 30.29 -25.73
CA ALA A 242 -13.50 29.24 -26.52
C ALA A 242 -12.68 27.93 -26.59
N ALA A 243 -13.39 26.80 -26.74
CA ALA A 243 -12.81 25.46 -26.73
C ALA A 243 -11.98 25.14 -27.98
N VAL A 244 -10.74 24.68 -27.79
CA VAL A 244 -9.85 24.17 -28.85
C VAL A 244 -9.94 22.64 -28.93
N LYS A 245 -10.03 22.08 -30.15
CA LYS A 245 -9.96 20.63 -30.41
C LYS A 245 -8.49 20.20 -30.61
N PRO A 246 -8.00 19.14 -29.95
CA PRO A 246 -6.59 18.75 -30.06
C PRO A 246 -6.31 17.95 -31.33
N VAL A 247 -5.16 18.22 -31.95
CA VAL A 247 -4.53 17.38 -32.98
C VAL A 247 -3.39 16.62 -32.31
N LEU A 248 -3.41 15.29 -32.39
CA LEU A 248 -2.35 14.41 -31.87
C LEU A 248 -1.13 14.46 -32.81
N SER A 249 0.05 14.77 -32.29
CA SER A 249 1.33 14.61 -33.01
C SER A 249 2.17 13.51 -32.37
N ALA A 250 2.88 12.74 -33.20
CA ALA A 250 3.66 11.57 -32.83
C ALA A 250 4.96 11.93 -32.07
N ALA A 251 5.39 11.02 -31.19
CA ALA A 251 6.51 11.19 -30.27
C ALA A 251 7.89 11.23 -30.96
N PRO A 252 8.85 12.06 -30.49
CA PRO A 252 10.23 11.99 -30.93
C PRO A 252 11.03 10.99 -30.09
N SER A 253 11.91 10.24 -30.75
CA SER A 253 12.88 9.31 -30.18
C SER A 253 14.07 10.07 -29.58
N GLN A 254 14.51 9.68 -28.36
CA GLN A 254 15.76 10.15 -27.76
C GLN A 254 16.71 9.00 -27.40
N PRO A 255 18.04 9.24 -27.37
CA PRO A 255 19.07 8.21 -27.32
C PRO A 255 19.40 7.78 -25.88
N VAL A 256 19.77 6.51 -25.73
CA VAL A 256 20.15 5.85 -24.48
C VAL A 256 21.51 6.34 -23.99
N GLN A 257 21.61 6.79 -22.73
CA GLN A 257 22.88 7.05 -22.05
C GLN A 257 23.38 5.80 -21.31
N THR A 258 24.63 5.42 -21.57
CA THR A 258 25.34 4.30 -20.95
C THR A 258 26.22 4.80 -19.80
N GLY A 259 25.88 4.45 -18.56
CA GLY A 259 26.75 4.55 -17.38
C GLY A 259 26.82 3.19 -16.66
N PRO A 260 27.92 2.85 -15.95
CA PRO A 260 28.14 1.49 -15.47
C PRO A 260 27.26 1.19 -14.25
N VAL A 261 26.36 0.23 -14.42
CA VAL A 261 25.61 -0.43 -13.34
C VAL A 261 26.47 -1.59 -12.84
N ALA A 262 26.60 -1.77 -11.53
CA ALA A 262 27.24 -2.94 -10.95
C ALA A 262 26.45 -4.19 -11.35
N GLU A 263 27.07 -5.01 -12.20
CA GLU A 263 26.48 -6.22 -12.77
C GLU A 263 26.42 -7.33 -11.71
N ILE A 264 25.21 -7.79 -11.40
CA ILE A 264 25.04 -9.07 -10.71
C ILE A 264 25.37 -10.14 -11.75
N ALA A 265 26.45 -10.90 -11.51
CA ALA A 265 26.88 -11.97 -12.41
C ALA A 265 25.70 -12.89 -12.78
N PRO A 266 25.56 -13.29 -14.05
CA PRO A 266 24.46 -14.14 -14.48
C PRO A 266 24.58 -15.51 -13.80
N VAL A 267 23.54 -15.89 -13.05
CA VAL A 267 23.34 -17.28 -12.64
C VAL A 267 23.08 -18.07 -13.92
N VAL A 268 24.02 -18.94 -14.28
CA VAL A 268 23.82 -19.92 -15.35
C VAL A 268 22.65 -20.81 -14.95
N PRO A 269 21.53 -20.84 -15.70
CA PRO A 269 20.44 -21.77 -15.42
C PRO A 269 20.96 -23.17 -15.71
N GLN A 270 21.17 -23.97 -14.67
CA GLN A 270 21.30 -25.41 -14.87
C GLN A 270 19.98 -25.92 -15.43
N GLN A 271 20.04 -26.53 -16.62
CA GLN A 271 18.88 -27.18 -17.24
C GLN A 271 18.27 -28.20 -16.26
N PRO A 272 16.94 -28.32 -16.19
CA PRO A 272 16.30 -29.32 -15.34
C PRO A 272 16.58 -30.71 -15.92
N GLN A 273 17.66 -31.34 -15.46
CA GLN A 273 17.72 -32.79 -15.44
C GLN A 273 16.56 -33.24 -14.56
N GLY A 274 15.77 -34.22 -15.04
CA GLY A 274 14.58 -34.73 -14.36
C GLY A 274 14.86 -34.95 -12.88
N ARG A 275 14.42 -33.99 -12.07
CA ARG A 275 14.74 -33.95 -10.65
C ARG A 275 13.92 -35.06 -10.00
N PRO A 276 14.55 -36.02 -9.30
CA PRO A 276 13.80 -37.05 -8.58
C PRO A 276 12.80 -36.38 -7.64
N ASP A 277 11.63 -37.02 -7.47
CA ASP A 277 10.54 -36.47 -6.66
C ASP A 277 11.09 -36.02 -5.29
N PRO A 278 11.02 -34.72 -4.95
CA PRO A 278 11.59 -34.21 -3.71
C PRO A 278 10.82 -34.66 -2.47
N TYR A 279 9.75 -35.44 -2.62
CA TYR A 279 8.97 -35.96 -1.51
C TYR A 279 9.80 -36.78 -0.50
N ASP A 280 10.61 -37.75 -0.94
CA ASP A 280 11.39 -38.60 -0.02
C ASP A 280 12.48 -37.81 0.72
N ALA A 281 13.16 -36.92 0.00
CA ALA A 281 14.13 -35.99 0.59
C ALA A 281 13.44 -35.04 1.58
N GLY A 282 12.27 -34.53 1.21
CA GLY A 282 11.45 -33.68 2.05
C GLY A 282 10.96 -34.38 3.31
N LEU A 283 10.53 -35.64 3.21
CA LEU A 283 10.10 -36.43 4.36
C LEU A 283 11.25 -36.64 5.35
N LYS A 284 12.46 -36.90 4.84
CA LYS A 284 13.67 -37.00 5.67
C LYS A 284 13.97 -35.68 6.39
N VAL A 285 14.01 -34.56 5.66
CA VAL A 285 14.28 -33.24 6.27
C VAL A 285 13.19 -32.84 7.26
N ARG A 286 11.92 -33.10 6.93
CA ARG A 286 10.76 -32.84 7.80
C ARG A 286 10.90 -33.59 9.12
N ARG A 287 11.34 -34.85 9.10
CA ARG A 287 11.59 -35.66 10.30
C ARG A 287 12.76 -35.13 11.13
N GLU A 288 13.87 -34.78 10.48
CA GLU A 288 15.02 -34.22 11.18
C GLU A 288 14.66 -32.88 11.87
N VAL A 289 13.85 -32.05 11.22
CA VAL A 289 13.48 -30.72 11.72
C VAL A 289 12.30 -30.74 12.69
N LEU A 290 11.23 -31.51 12.45
CA LEU A 290 10.05 -31.54 13.33
C LEU A 290 10.04 -32.71 14.32
N GLY A 291 10.77 -33.79 14.03
CA GLY A 291 10.89 -34.98 14.87
C GLY A 291 9.95 -36.10 14.40
N ASP A 292 10.43 -37.34 14.46
CA ASP A 292 9.71 -38.51 13.94
C ASP A 292 8.29 -38.65 14.51
N ALA A 293 8.15 -38.59 15.83
CA ALA A 293 6.84 -38.75 16.49
C ALA A 293 5.81 -37.68 16.07
N HIS A 294 6.25 -36.48 15.70
CA HIS A 294 5.33 -35.44 15.19
C HIS A 294 4.91 -35.75 13.75
N VAL A 295 5.87 -36.12 12.90
CA VAL A 295 5.60 -36.44 11.49
C VAL A 295 4.73 -37.69 11.37
N ASP A 296 4.99 -38.72 12.18
CA ASP A 296 4.20 -39.96 12.19
C ASP A 296 2.74 -39.70 12.57
N ARG A 297 2.49 -38.87 13.60
CA ARG A 297 1.13 -38.48 13.98
C ARG A 297 0.44 -37.70 12.86
N ALA A 298 1.14 -36.76 12.23
CA ALA A 298 0.59 -35.95 11.16
C ALA A 298 0.21 -36.79 9.92
N LEU A 299 1.04 -37.77 9.56
CA LEU A 299 0.75 -38.68 8.44
C LEU A 299 -0.34 -39.70 8.79
N ALA A 300 -0.38 -40.21 10.03
CA ALA A 300 -1.40 -41.15 10.46
C ALA A 300 -2.80 -40.51 10.60
N GLN A 301 -2.84 -39.20 10.87
CA GLN A 301 -4.08 -38.41 10.91
C GLN A 301 -4.48 -37.84 9.55
N ALA A 302 -3.64 -38.01 8.53
CA ALA A 302 -3.96 -37.56 7.18
C ALA A 302 -5.06 -38.45 6.60
N ASP A 303 -6.16 -37.81 6.22
CA ASP A 303 -7.33 -38.41 5.58
C ASP A 303 -7.48 -37.90 4.14
N GLU A 304 -8.53 -38.30 3.45
CA GLU A 304 -8.81 -37.86 2.06
C GLU A 304 -8.90 -36.32 1.94
N PHE A 305 -9.22 -35.62 3.03
CA PHE A 305 -9.31 -34.16 3.05
C PHE A 305 -7.95 -33.46 3.22
N SER A 306 -7.02 -34.06 3.96
CA SER A 306 -5.75 -33.43 4.36
C SER A 306 -4.50 -34.07 3.74
N GLY A 307 -4.62 -35.24 3.11
CA GLY A 307 -3.52 -36.00 2.50
C GLY A 307 -2.74 -35.21 1.45
N ASP A 308 -3.43 -34.63 0.47
CA ASP A 308 -2.80 -33.84 -0.61
C ASP A 308 -2.03 -32.63 -0.06
N PHE A 309 -2.53 -32.03 1.03
CA PHE A 309 -1.85 -30.92 1.70
C PHE A 309 -0.60 -31.40 2.43
N GLN A 310 -0.66 -32.54 3.13
CA GLN A 310 0.52 -33.14 3.77
C GLN A 310 1.58 -33.51 2.73
N GLU A 311 1.16 -33.99 1.56
CA GLU A 311 2.06 -34.29 0.44
C GLU A 311 2.72 -33.02 -0.11
N LEU A 312 1.93 -31.98 -0.39
CA LEU A 312 2.40 -30.68 -0.88
C LEU A 312 3.44 -30.06 0.07
N ILE A 313 3.14 -29.98 1.36
CA ILE A 313 4.08 -29.35 2.31
C ILE A 313 5.36 -30.18 2.46
N THR A 314 5.25 -31.51 2.44
CA THR A 314 6.40 -32.42 2.52
C THR A 314 7.33 -32.22 1.33
N ARG A 315 6.77 -32.20 0.12
CA ARG A 315 7.52 -32.00 -1.11
C ARG A 315 8.11 -30.59 -1.19
N TYR A 316 7.29 -29.56 -0.99
CA TYR A 316 7.65 -28.19 -1.30
C TYR A 316 8.43 -27.50 -0.17
N ALA A 317 7.88 -27.49 1.05
CA ALA A 317 8.54 -26.81 2.16
C ALA A 317 9.84 -27.55 2.52
N TRP A 318 9.77 -28.86 2.69
CA TRP A 318 10.90 -29.63 3.22
C TRP A 318 11.87 -30.09 2.12
N GLY A 319 11.33 -30.65 1.02
CA GLY A 319 12.14 -31.20 -0.07
C GLY A 319 12.70 -30.16 -1.04
N GLU A 320 12.09 -28.97 -1.11
CA GLU A 320 12.62 -27.89 -1.93
C GLU A 320 13.27 -26.78 -1.12
N ILE A 321 12.60 -26.21 -0.12
CA ILE A 321 13.12 -24.98 0.52
C ILE A 321 14.10 -25.28 1.65
N TRP A 322 13.79 -26.21 2.55
CA TRP A 322 14.66 -26.51 3.70
C TRP A 322 15.91 -27.31 3.31
N ASP A 323 15.85 -28.11 2.24
CA ASP A 323 17.00 -28.86 1.74
C ASP A 323 17.92 -28.07 0.79
N ARG A 324 17.53 -26.84 0.42
CA ARG A 324 18.32 -26.02 -0.51
C ARG A 324 19.65 -25.56 0.10
N PRO A 325 20.74 -25.56 -0.68
CA PRO A 325 21.98 -24.92 -0.28
C PRO A 325 21.81 -23.39 -0.19
N GLY A 326 22.68 -22.73 0.58
CA GLY A 326 22.75 -21.27 0.70
C GLY A 326 22.47 -20.75 2.11
N LEU A 327 21.51 -21.33 2.83
CA LEU A 327 21.27 -21.08 4.25
C LEU A 327 21.33 -22.39 5.03
N ASP A 328 22.07 -22.39 6.13
CA ASP A 328 22.10 -23.53 7.04
C ASP A 328 20.81 -23.66 7.86
N ARG A 329 20.60 -24.83 8.49
CA ARG A 329 19.37 -25.12 9.23
C ARG A 329 19.18 -24.23 10.45
N ARG A 330 20.28 -23.77 11.06
CA ARG A 330 20.23 -22.82 12.18
C ARG A 330 19.63 -21.49 11.71
N THR A 331 20.18 -20.92 10.65
CA THR A 331 19.73 -19.65 10.08
C THR A 331 18.29 -19.75 9.58
N ARG A 332 17.92 -20.85 8.92
CA ARG A 332 16.53 -21.10 8.52
C ARG A 332 15.59 -21.12 9.72
N SER A 333 15.99 -21.74 10.83
CA SER A 333 15.20 -21.74 12.07
C SER A 333 15.04 -20.34 12.65
N CYS A 334 16.09 -19.49 12.66
CA CYS A 334 15.96 -18.08 13.07
C CYS A 334 14.92 -17.32 12.23
N VAL A 335 14.96 -17.51 10.90
CA VAL A 335 14.04 -16.86 9.97
C VAL A 335 12.62 -17.36 10.18
N THR A 336 12.43 -18.67 10.32
CA THR A 336 11.12 -19.29 10.55
C THR A 336 10.51 -18.82 11.87
N LEU A 337 11.26 -18.82 12.97
CA LEU A 337 10.78 -18.29 14.25
C LEU A 337 10.33 -16.84 14.11
N THR A 338 11.14 -15.99 13.47
CA THR A 338 10.79 -14.58 13.24
C THR A 338 9.49 -14.44 12.42
N ALA A 339 9.33 -15.22 11.36
CA ALA A 339 8.14 -15.18 10.51
C ALA A 339 6.87 -15.63 11.26
N LEU A 340 6.98 -16.66 12.11
CA LEU A 340 5.87 -17.15 12.92
C LEU A 340 5.45 -16.12 13.99
N VAL A 341 6.42 -15.41 14.58
CA VAL A 341 6.13 -14.27 15.47
C VAL A 341 5.41 -13.15 14.72
N ALA A 342 5.90 -12.78 13.53
CA ALA A 342 5.28 -11.73 12.72
C ALA A 342 3.84 -12.07 12.31
N GLY A 343 3.56 -13.33 11.99
CA GLY A 343 2.23 -13.82 11.62
C GLY A 343 1.30 -14.13 12.82
N GLY A 344 1.81 -14.09 14.05
CA GLY A 344 1.04 -14.45 15.24
C GLY A 344 0.69 -15.94 15.34
N HIS A 345 1.44 -16.82 14.66
CA HIS A 345 1.18 -18.26 14.60
C HIS A 345 1.82 -19.00 15.78
N LEU A 346 1.25 -18.83 16.97
CA LEU A 346 1.84 -19.29 18.23
C LEU A 346 1.91 -20.82 18.36
N ASP A 347 0.94 -21.55 17.82
CA ASP A 347 0.96 -23.02 17.86
C ASP A 347 2.12 -23.58 17.03
N GLU A 348 2.31 -23.06 15.82
CA GLU A 348 3.45 -23.37 14.94
C GLU A 348 4.78 -22.92 15.55
N LEU A 349 4.80 -21.77 16.24
CA LEU A 349 5.98 -21.27 16.91
C LEU A 349 6.48 -22.26 17.98
N ALA A 350 5.58 -22.95 18.68
CA ALA A 350 5.96 -23.94 19.67
C ALA A 350 6.72 -25.11 19.02
N PHE A 351 6.21 -25.65 17.91
CA PHE A 351 6.86 -26.73 17.17
C PHE A 351 8.21 -26.29 16.60
N HIS A 352 8.27 -25.08 16.02
CA HIS A 352 9.50 -24.57 15.44
C HIS A 352 10.54 -24.11 16.46
N THR A 353 10.14 -23.84 17.71
CA THR A 353 11.08 -23.64 18.81
C THR A 353 11.81 -24.94 19.15
N ARG A 354 11.09 -26.07 19.23
CA ARG A 354 11.73 -27.41 19.39
C ARG A 354 12.64 -27.72 18.20
N ALA A 355 12.17 -27.44 17.00
CA ALA A 355 12.94 -27.63 15.77
C ALA A 355 14.24 -26.81 15.78
N ALA A 356 14.18 -25.56 16.23
CA ALA A 356 15.35 -24.68 16.32
C ALA A 356 16.40 -25.23 17.30
N LEU A 357 15.96 -25.72 18.47
CA LEU A 357 16.85 -26.39 19.43
C LEU A 357 17.51 -27.62 18.79
N ARG A 358 16.74 -28.46 18.08
CA ARG A 358 17.25 -29.65 17.39
C ARG A 358 18.21 -29.34 16.25
N ASN A 359 17.98 -28.24 15.54
CA ASN A 359 18.89 -27.69 14.54
C ASN A 359 20.12 -27.01 15.16
N GLY A 360 20.22 -26.97 16.49
CA GLY A 360 21.39 -26.60 17.26
C GLY A 360 21.34 -25.21 17.91
N LEU A 361 20.27 -24.43 17.73
CA LEU A 361 20.17 -23.14 18.41
C LEU A 361 20.13 -23.35 19.92
N THR A 362 20.81 -22.48 20.65
CA THR A 362 20.72 -22.43 22.11
C THR A 362 19.48 -21.63 22.54
N PRO A 363 18.97 -21.83 23.77
CA PRO A 363 17.95 -20.96 24.35
C PRO A 363 18.33 -19.47 24.32
N GLY A 364 19.62 -19.17 24.48
CA GLY A 364 20.16 -17.82 24.37
C GLY A 364 19.99 -17.23 22.98
N GLU A 365 20.35 -17.98 21.93
CA GLU A 365 20.17 -17.54 20.55
C GLU A 365 18.70 -17.37 20.16
N ILE A 366 17.82 -18.28 20.62
CA ILE A 366 16.38 -18.15 20.41
C ILE A 366 15.86 -16.87 21.10
N LYS A 367 16.34 -16.56 22.31
CA LYS A 367 16.01 -15.29 22.99
C LYS A 367 16.45 -14.09 22.15
N GLU A 368 17.66 -14.07 21.59
CA GLU A 368 18.13 -12.96 20.75
C GLU A 368 17.26 -12.79 19.50
N VAL A 369 16.83 -13.89 18.86
CA VAL A 369 15.88 -13.85 17.74
C VAL A 369 14.55 -13.21 18.16
N LEU A 370 14.01 -13.57 19.33
CA LEU A 370 12.75 -13.01 19.82
C LEU A 370 12.89 -11.54 20.26
N LEU A 371 14.04 -11.13 20.79
CA LEU A 371 14.34 -9.72 21.08
C LEU A 371 14.40 -8.90 19.78
N GLN A 372 15.07 -9.42 18.75
CA GLN A 372 15.09 -8.82 17.42
C GLN A 372 13.67 -8.70 16.86
N ALA A 373 12.86 -9.76 16.98
CA ALA A 373 11.47 -9.75 16.54
C ALA A 373 10.62 -8.70 17.29
N ALA A 374 10.91 -8.40 18.56
CA ALA A 374 10.19 -7.36 19.31
C ALA A 374 10.31 -5.96 18.67
N VAL A 375 11.45 -5.67 18.03
CA VAL A 375 11.70 -4.39 17.35
C VAL A 375 10.85 -4.25 16.09
N TYR A 376 10.71 -5.33 15.32
CA TYR A 376 10.08 -5.29 13.99
C TYR A 376 8.63 -5.76 13.97
N CYS A 377 8.25 -6.66 14.88
CA CYS A 377 6.90 -7.23 14.99
C CYS A 377 6.11 -6.64 16.16
N GLY A 378 6.75 -5.82 17.00
CA GLY A 378 6.14 -5.18 18.16
C GLY A 378 6.23 -6.01 19.45
N VAL A 379 6.35 -5.30 20.57
CA VAL A 379 6.48 -5.89 21.91
C VAL A 379 5.34 -6.85 22.28
N PRO A 380 4.05 -6.60 21.94
CA PRO A 380 2.98 -7.54 22.26
C PRO A 380 3.12 -8.91 21.56
N ALA A 381 3.51 -8.93 20.28
CA ALA A 381 3.74 -10.16 19.53
C ALA A 381 4.92 -10.94 20.11
N ALA A 382 6.03 -10.24 20.40
CA ALA A 382 7.18 -10.84 21.05
C ALA A 382 6.84 -11.36 22.46
N ASN A 383 6.02 -10.67 23.26
CA ASN A 383 5.61 -11.14 24.58
C ASN A 383 4.90 -12.50 24.51
N SER A 384 3.98 -12.67 23.56
CA SER A 384 3.31 -13.95 23.34
C SER A 384 4.30 -15.02 22.89
N ALA A 385 5.21 -14.68 21.98
CA ALA A 385 6.26 -15.56 21.51
C ALA A 385 7.22 -16.02 22.62
N PHE A 386 7.63 -15.10 23.50
CA PHE A 386 8.47 -15.37 24.66
C PHE A 386 7.82 -16.36 25.61
N LYS A 387 6.51 -16.24 25.86
CA LYS A 387 5.77 -17.19 26.71
C LYS A 387 5.82 -18.61 26.13
N VAL A 388 5.52 -18.74 24.83
CA VAL A 388 5.54 -20.03 24.12
C VAL A 388 6.94 -20.63 24.11
N ALA A 389 7.94 -19.85 23.71
CA ALA A 389 9.31 -20.34 23.60
C ALA A 389 9.88 -20.73 24.97
N GLN A 390 9.61 -19.96 26.03
CA GLN A 390 10.04 -20.31 27.39
C GLN A 390 9.42 -21.62 27.88
N GLN A 391 8.14 -21.85 27.60
CA GLN A 391 7.49 -23.11 27.96
C GLN A 391 8.18 -24.28 27.27
N VAL A 392 8.35 -24.19 25.95
CA VAL A 392 9.01 -25.22 25.14
C VAL A 392 10.45 -25.46 25.59
N ILE A 393 11.22 -24.41 25.81
CA ILE A 393 12.61 -24.53 26.27
C ILE A 393 12.66 -25.25 27.62
N ARG A 394 11.78 -24.92 28.57
CA ARG A 394 11.73 -25.64 29.85
C ARG A 394 11.39 -27.10 29.67
N GLU A 395 10.42 -27.43 28.80
CA GLU A 395 10.05 -28.82 28.48
C GLU A 395 11.25 -29.61 27.91
N GLU A 396 12.05 -28.99 27.03
CA GLU A 396 13.14 -29.66 26.31
C GLU A 396 14.48 -29.66 27.06
N THR A 397 14.71 -28.72 27.99
CA THR A 397 16.00 -28.59 28.71
C THR A 397 15.96 -29.04 30.16
N THR A 398 14.79 -29.36 30.71
CA THR A 398 14.68 -29.90 32.07
C THR A 398 14.82 -31.44 32.01
N PRO A 399 15.69 -32.06 32.82
CA PRO A 399 15.80 -33.52 32.86
C PRO A 399 14.45 -34.16 33.24
N GLN A 400 14.04 -35.20 32.52
CA GLN A 400 12.92 -36.05 32.96
C GLN A 400 13.41 -36.90 34.14
N GLU A 401 12.71 -36.83 35.29
CA GLU A 401 12.92 -37.72 36.45
C GLU A 401 12.53 -39.17 36.17
#